data_AF-A0A836XH10-F1
#
_entry.id   AF-A0A836XH10-F1
#
_cell.length_a   1.000
_cell.length_b   1.000
_cell.length_c   1.000
_cell.angle_alpha   90.00
_cell.angle_beta   90.00
_cell.angle_gamma   90.00
#
_symmetry.space_group_name_H-M   'P 1'
#
loop_
_entity.id
_entity.type
_entity.pdbx_description
1 polymer ?
#
loop_
_entity_poly.entity_id
_entity_poly.type
_entity_poly.pdbx_seq_one_letter_code
_entity_poly.pdbx_strand_id
1 'polypeptide(L)'
;MGADFAGQGMHLLFAVLGVLSICVALGLCYRFTSTLLFLGFTYTFLAEKAAYQNHFYLLCLISFLMIWIPAHRTFSIDSWRGWVKSDGTVAVWTLWLLRGQIAIVYFFGGLAKLNYDWLHGEPMRSGLQPTGTIGLSAPM
;
A
#
# COMPACT_ATOMS: atom_id res chain seq x y z
N MET A 1 16.32 -16.93 -22.46
CA MET A 1 16.96 -17.18 -21.15
C MET A 1 17.38 -15.83 -20.56
N GLY A 2 16.42 -15.00 -20.17
CA GLY A 2 16.69 -13.57 -19.92
C GLY A 2 15.50 -12.76 -19.39
N ALA A 3 14.28 -13.30 -19.46
CA ALA A 3 13.10 -12.73 -18.79
C ALA A 3 13.01 -13.13 -17.31
N ASP A 4 13.78 -14.14 -16.93
CA ASP A 4 13.72 -14.90 -15.70
C ASP A 4 14.32 -14.09 -14.53
N PHE A 5 15.38 -13.31 -14.81
CA PHE A 5 16.07 -12.48 -13.82
C PHE A 5 15.24 -11.28 -13.33
N ALA A 6 14.47 -10.66 -14.23
CA ALA A 6 13.62 -9.52 -13.88
C ALA A 6 12.48 -9.93 -12.94
N GLY A 7 11.84 -11.08 -13.22
CA GLY A 7 10.81 -11.65 -12.33
C GLY A 7 11.38 -12.05 -10.97
N GLN A 8 12.55 -12.72 -10.95
CA GLN A 8 13.23 -13.10 -9.71
C GLN A 8 13.59 -11.89 -8.83
N GLY A 9 14.03 -10.79 -9.44
CA GLY A 9 14.31 -9.54 -8.72
C GLY A 9 13.07 -8.96 -8.03
N MET A 10 11.91 -9.02 -8.70
CA MET A 10 10.64 -8.56 -8.12
C MET A 10 10.19 -9.44 -6.95
N HIS A 11 10.31 -10.76 -7.07
CA HIS A 11 9.99 -11.69 -5.97
C HIS A 11 10.88 -11.46 -4.74
N LEU A 12 12.18 -11.23 -4.96
CA LEU A 12 13.12 -10.90 -3.90
C LEU A 12 12.75 -9.56 -3.22
N LEU A 13 12.42 -8.55 -4.01
CA LEU A 13 11.97 -7.25 -3.51
C LEU A 13 10.76 -7.40 -2.59
N PHE A 14 9.74 -8.15 -3.02
CA PHE A 14 8.55 -8.41 -2.20
C PHE A 14 8.86 -9.21 -0.92
N ALA A 15 9.78 -10.18 -0.99
CA ALA A 15 10.22 -10.89 0.20
C ALA A 15 10.91 -9.95 1.21
N VAL A 16 11.78 -9.06 0.73
CA VAL A 16 12.43 -8.03 1.56
C VAL A 16 11.41 -7.06 2.16
N LEU A 17 10.46 -6.58 1.36
CA LEU A 17 9.36 -5.74 1.85
C LEU A 17 8.51 -6.45 2.92
N GLY A 18 8.26 -7.76 2.74
CA GLY A 18 7.59 -8.59 3.72
C GLY A 18 8.34 -8.63 5.04
N VAL A 19 9.65 -8.91 5.01
CA VAL A 19 10.50 -8.90 6.22
C VAL A 19 10.52 -7.52 6.88
N LEU A 20 10.67 -6.45 6.10
CA LEU A 20 10.65 -5.08 6.62
C LEU A 20 9.33 -4.73 7.29
N SER A 21 8.19 -5.15 6.72
CA SER A 21 6.89 -4.91 7.33
C SER A 21 6.72 -5.62 8.67
N ILE A 22 7.24 -6.85 8.80
CA ILE A 22 7.31 -7.56 10.09
C ILE A 22 8.21 -6.81 11.08
N CYS A 23 9.37 -6.33 10.65
CA CYS A 23 10.25 -5.54 11.52
C CYS A 23 9.58 -4.24 12.00
N VAL A 24 8.84 -3.54 11.13
CA VAL A 24 8.06 -2.35 11.49
C VAL A 24 6.94 -2.70 12.48
N ALA A 25 6.23 -3.81 12.26
CA ALA A 25 5.16 -4.28 13.14
C ALA A 25 5.67 -4.66 14.54
N LEU A 26 6.85 -5.28 14.62
CA LEU A 26 7.55 -5.56 15.88
C LEU A 26 8.23 -4.32 16.47
N GLY A 27 8.31 -3.23 15.71
CA GLY A 27 8.98 -1.99 16.06
C GLY A 27 10.49 -2.14 16.27
N LEU A 28 11.14 -3.02 15.49
CA LEU A 28 12.59 -3.18 15.47
C LEU A 28 13.22 -2.14 14.53
N CYS A 29 14.17 -1.35 15.04
CA CYS A 29 14.81 -0.25 14.33
C CYS A 29 13.81 0.62 13.54
N TYR A 30 12.69 0.94 14.18
CA TYR A 30 11.46 1.38 13.52
C TYR A 30 11.64 2.50 12.50
N ARG A 31 12.45 3.53 12.80
CA ARG A 31 12.64 4.66 11.88
C ARG A 31 13.35 4.21 10.61
N PHE A 32 14.38 3.38 10.74
CA PHE A 32 15.14 2.86 9.61
C PHE A 32 14.27 1.91 8.78
N THR A 33 13.58 0.97 9.42
CA THR A 33 12.74 -0.02 8.75
C THR A 33 11.54 0.63 8.06
N SER A 34 10.92 1.66 8.66
CA SER A 34 9.84 2.44 8.03
C SER A 34 10.33 3.24 6.82
N THR A 35 11.52 3.84 6.88
CA THR A 35 12.10 4.53 5.72
C THR A 35 12.41 3.56 4.58
N LEU A 36 12.97 2.40 4.89
CA LEU A 36 13.27 1.37 3.88
C LEU A 36 11.98 0.82 3.24
N LEU A 37 10.93 0.61 4.05
CA LEU A 37 9.61 0.18 3.60
C LEU A 37 8.99 1.23 2.65
N PHE A 38 9.07 2.52 3.00
CA PHE A 38 8.62 3.61 2.14
C PHE A 38 9.34 3.64 0.80
N LEU A 39 10.68 3.53 0.81
CA LEU A 39 11.48 3.53 -0.42
C LEU A 39 11.15 2.33 -1.30
N GLY A 40 11.00 1.13 -0.71
CA GLY A 40 10.68 -0.07 -1.46
C GLY A 40 9.27 -0.07 -2.06
N PHE A 41 8.26 0.43 -1.34
CA PHE A 41 6.92 0.63 -1.91
C PHE A 41 6.89 1.70 -3.00
N THR A 42 7.62 2.81 -2.80
CA THR A 42 7.75 3.85 -3.81
C THR A 42 8.43 3.32 -5.07
N TYR A 43 9.48 2.52 -4.93
CA TYR A 43 10.14 1.84 -6.04
C TYR A 43 9.16 0.91 -6.79
N THR A 44 8.41 0.08 -6.06
CA THR A 44 7.40 -0.82 -6.65
C THR A 44 6.34 -0.02 -7.41
N PHE A 45 5.86 1.07 -6.83
CA PHE A 45 4.88 1.97 -7.46
C PHE A 45 5.43 2.65 -8.72
N LEU A 46 6.69 3.06 -8.74
CA LEU A 46 7.34 3.65 -9.91
C LEU A 46 7.72 2.61 -10.98
N ALA A 47 7.97 1.36 -10.59
CA ALA A 47 8.27 0.26 -11.50
C ALA A 47 7.01 -0.16 -12.26
N GLU A 48 5.86 -0.21 -11.58
CA GLU A 48 4.57 -0.61 -12.15
C GLU A 48 3.81 0.55 -12.83
N LYS A 49 4.52 1.52 -13.43
CA LYS A 49 3.93 2.73 -14.07
C LYS A 49 2.82 2.44 -15.07
N ALA A 50 2.80 1.24 -15.68
CA ALA A 50 1.77 0.83 -16.63
C ALA A 50 0.42 0.49 -15.97
N ALA A 51 0.41 0.15 -14.68
CA ALA A 51 -0.79 -0.24 -13.95
C ALA A 51 -0.94 0.64 -12.69
N TYR A 52 -1.40 1.88 -12.90
CA TYR A 52 -1.70 2.77 -11.78
C TYR A 52 -2.76 2.14 -10.86
N GLN A 53 -2.34 1.82 -9.64
CA GLN A 53 -3.18 1.20 -8.62
C GLN A 53 -3.25 2.06 -7.37
N ASN A 54 -4.46 2.51 -7.05
CA ASN A 54 -4.73 3.36 -5.88
C ASN A 54 -4.26 2.72 -4.56
N HIS A 55 -4.21 1.39 -4.49
CA HIS A 55 -3.75 0.66 -3.30
C HIS A 55 -2.25 0.82 -3.05
N PHE A 56 -1.42 0.69 -4.09
CA PHE A 56 0.03 0.91 -3.97
C PHE A 56 0.35 2.37 -3.63
N TYR A 57 -0.42 3.30 -4.20
CA TYR A 57 -0.32 4.71 -3.86
C TYR A 57 -0.61 4.96 -2.37
N LEU A 58 -1.69 4.38 -1.83
CA LEU A 58 -2.03 4.48 -0.40
C LEU A 58 -0.91 3.89 0.48
N LEU A 59 -0.33 2.75 0.11
CA LEU A 59 0.77 2.14 0.86
C LEU A 59 2.01 3.03 0.92
N CYS A 60 2.34 3.74 -0.18
CA CYS A 60 3.42 4.72 -0.19
C CYS A 60 3.14 5.86 0.79
N LEU A 61 1.94 6.42 0.78
CA LEU A 61 1.54 7.50 1.68
C LEU A 61 1.58 7.04 3.15
N ILE A 62 0.97 5.90 3.48
CA ILE A 62 0.98 5.37 4.86
C ILE A 62 2.42 5.13 5.33
N SER A 63 3.26 4.49 4.50
CA SER A 63 4.66 4.22 4.85
C SER A 63 5.45 5.51 5.08
N PHE A 64 5.18 6.56 4.30
CA PHE A 64 5.76 7.88 4.52
C PHE A 64 5.31 8.49 5.86
N LEU A 65 4.02 8.44 6.16
CA LEU A 65 3.46 8.93 7.43
C LEU A 65 4.07 8.19 8.63
N MET A 66 4.31 6.88 8.52
CA MET A 66 4.91 6.08 9.58
C MET A 66 6.32 6.54 9.99
N ILE A 67 7.11 7.15 9.09
CA ILE A 67 8.45 7.69 9.42
C ILE A 67 8.38 8.78 10.51
N TRP A 68 7.28 9.55 10.50
CA TRP A 68 7.06 10.68 11.41
C TRP A 68 6.34 10.27 12.69
N ILE A 69 5.55 9.20 12.64
CA ILE A 69 4.80 8.69 13.79
C ILE A 69 5.75 7.88 14.70
N PRO A 70 5.92 8.25 15.98
CA PRO A 70 6.73 7.48 16.93
C PRO A 70 5.97 6.25 17.46
N ALA A 71 5.53 5.34 16.57
CA ALA A 71 4.75 4.15 16.96
C ALA A 71 5.55 3.15 17.81
N HIS A 72 6.89 3.24 17.77
CA HIS A 72 7.81 2.35 18.47
C HIS A 72 8.04 2.69 19.95
N ARG A 73 7.40 3.72 20.52
CA ARG A 73 7.72 4.12 21.90
C ARG A 73 7.06 3.25 22.97
N THR A 74 5.86 2.74 22.77
CA THR A 74 5.09 2.09 23.84
C THR A 74 5.18 0.57 23.86
N PHE A 75 5.04 -0.09 22.72
CA PHE A 75 5.01 -1.56 22.62
C PHE A 75 5.87 -2.07 21.46
N SER A 76 7.19 -1.84 21.55
CA SER A 76 8.14 -2.30 20.53
C SER A 76 9.27 -3.12 21.13
N ILE A 77 9.92 -3.92 20.29
CA ILE A 77 11.16 -4.60 20.67
C ILE A 77 12.26 -3.56 21.00
N ASP A 78 12.27 -2.40 20.33
CA ASP A 78 13.21 -1.31 20.62
C ASP A 78 13.02 -0.74 22.04
N SER A 79 11.79 -0.62 22.54
CA SER A 79 11.52 -0.17 23.91
C SER A 79 11.79 -1.26 24.94
N TRP A 80 11.51 -2.53 24.62
CA TRP A 80 11.86 -3.67 25.48
C TRP A 80 13.38 -3.84 25.64
N ARG A 81 14.16 -3.57 24.58
CA ARG A 81 15.62 -3.59 24.62
C ARG A 81 16.26 -2.32 25.22
N GLY A 82 15.45 -1.34 25.61
CA GLY A 82 15.90 -0.10 26.25
C GLY A 82 16.54 0.91 25.30
N TRP A 83 16.41 0.72 23.98
CA TRP A 83 16.94 1.66 22.97
C TRP A 83 16.10 2.93 22.85
N VAL A 84 14.82 2.87 23.26
CA VAL A 84 13.90 4.00 23.26
C VAL A 84 13.13 4.04 24.57
N LYS A 85 13.01 5.24 25.17
CA LYS A 85 12.21 5.45 26.38
C LYS A 85 10.72 5.24 26.06
N SER A 86 10.07 4.40 26.86
CA SER A 86 8.63 4.20 26.79
C SER A 86 7.93 5.23 27.64
N ASP A 87 7.13 6.08 26.99
CA ASP A 87 6.38 7.14 27.64
C ASP A 87 4.96 6.66 28.06
N GLY A 88 4.63 5.37 27.87
CA GLY A 88 3.34 4.75 28.21
C GLY A 88 2.11 5.34 27.51
N THR A 89 2.30 6.39 26.70
CA THR A 89 1.24 7.19 26.09
C THR A 89 1.52 7.36 24.60
N VAL A 90 0.47 7.24 23.80
CA VAL A 90 0.53 7.47 22.34
C VAL A 90 -0.21 8.76 22.04
N ALA A 91 0.43 9.68 21.31
CA ALA A 91 -0.17 10.95 20.98
C ALA A 91 -1.36 10.75 20.02
N VAL A 92 -2.54 11.21 20.42
CA VAL A 92 -3.82 10.98 19.72
C VAL A 92 -3.79 11.46 18.25
N TRP A 93 -3.01 12.50 17.94
CA TRP A 93 -2.86 13.00 16.56
C TRP A 93 -2.34 11.94 15.59
N THR A 94 -1.50 10.99 16.06
CA THR A 94 -0.96 9.91 15.21
C THR A 94 -2.05 8.99 14.69
N LEU A 95 -3.04 8.68 15.54
CA LEU A 95 -4.20 7.85 15.21
C LEU A 95 -5.12 8.59 14.23
N TRP A 96 -5.40 9.87 14.48
CA TRP A 96 -6.26 10.67 13.61
C TRP A 96 -5.64 10.92 12.25
N LEU A 97 -4.32 11.10 12.18
CA LEU A 97 -3.59 11.28 10.93
C LEU A 97 -3.70 10.03 10.05
N LEU A 98 -3.49 8.83 10.61
CA LEU A 98 -3.67 7.57 9.88
C LEU A 98 -5.13 7.32 9.47
N ARG A 99 -6.08 7.56 10.39
CA ARG A 99 -7.52 7.42 10.11
C ARG A 99 -7.98 8.38 9.02
N GLY A 100 -7.53 9.64 9.07
CA GLY A 100 -7.81 10.66 8.07
C GLY A 100 -7.28 10.26 6.70
N GLN A 101 -6.04 9.75 6.64
CA GLN A 101 -5.45 9.29 5.39
C GLN A 101 -6.27 8.17 4.73
N ILE A 102 -6.70 7.18 5.51
CA ILE A 102 -7.57 6.09 5.02
C ILE A 102 -8.93 6.65 4.60
N ALA A 103 -9.54 7.49 5.44
CA ALA A 103 -10.84 8.08 5.15
C ALA A 103 -10.86 8.87 3.83
N ILE A 104 -9.83 9.68 3.57
CA ILE A 104 -9.68 10.43 2.32
C ILE A 104 -9.66 9.49 1.12
N VAL A 105 -8.79 8.48 1.12
CA VAL A 105 -8.64 7.57 -0.03
C VAL A 105 -9.92 6.76 -0.28
N TYR A 106 -10.58 6.29 0.77
CA TYR A 106 -11.83 5.55 0.65
C TYR A 106 -12.99 6.45 0.21
N PHE A 107 -13.05 7.70 0.71
CA PHE A 107 -14.06 8.66 0.32
C PHE A 107 -13.96 9.00 -1.17
N PHE A 108 -12.78 9.41 -1.65
CA PHE A 108 -12.56 9.73 -3.06
C PHE A 108 -12.64 8.48 -3.95
N GLY A 109 -12.19 7.33 -3.47
CA GLY A 109 -12.33 6.06 -4.18
C GLY A 109 -13.78 5.60 -4.33
N GLY A 110 -14.65 5.94 -3.36
CA GLY A 110 -16.09 5.77 -3.46
C GLY A 110 -16.72 6.78 -4.43
N LEU A 111 -16.37 8.05 -4.30
CA LEU A 111 -16.87 9.13 -5.16
C LEU A 111 -16.56 8.88 -6.64
N ALA A 112 -15.35 8.40 -6.95
CA ALA A 112 -14.97 8.04 -8.32
C ALA A 112 -15.84 6.91 -8.91
N LYS A 113 -16.45 6.08 -8.06
CA LYS A 113 -17.37 5.00 -8.47
C LYS A 113 -18.84 5.43 -8.48
N LEU A 114 -19.16 6.66 -8.07
CA LEU A 114 -20.50 7.23 -8.19
C LEU A 114 -20.70 7.80 -9.60
N ASN A 115 -20.51 6.97 -10.61
CA ASN A 115 -20.77 7.32 -12.01
C ASN A 115 -21.78 6.34 -12.63
N TYR A 116 -22.37 6.75 -13.75
CA TYR A 116 -23.44 6.00 -14.42
C TYR A 116 -23.05 4.55 -14.71
N ASP A 117 -21.84 4.32 -15.24
CA ASP A 117 -21.36 2.99 -15.64
C ASP A 117 -21.21 2.05 -14.44
N TRP A 118 -20.69 2.55 -13.32
CA TRP A 118 -20.56 1.78 -12.08
C TRP A 118 -21.91 1.49 -11.43
N LEU A 119 -22.85 2.43 -11.48
CA LEU A 119 -24.22 2.22 -10.97
C LEU A 119 -24.99 1.19 -11.80
N HIS A 120 -24.71 1.10 -13.10
CA HIS A 120 -25.28 0.07 -13.99
C HIS A 120 -24.49 -1.24 -13.98
N GLY A 121 -23.41 -1.33 -13.20
CA GLY A 121 -22.61 -2.54 -13.07
C GLY A 121 -21.84 -2.92 -14.34
N GLU A 122 -21.57 -1.97 -15.24
CA GLU A 122 -20.79 -2.20 -16.47
C GLU A 122 -19.40 -2.85 -16.24
N PRO A 123 -18.67 -2.57 -15.15
CA PRO A 123 -17.42 -3.28 -14.85
C PRO A 123 -17.61 -4.78 -14.63
N MET A 124 -18.71 -5.18 -13.97
CA MET A 124 -19.05 -6.60 -13.80
C MET A 124 -19.49 -7.20 -15.14
N ARG A 125 -20.28 -6.44 -15.90
CA ARG A 125 -20.83 -6.89 -17.19
C ARG A 125 -19.74 -7.11 -18.24
N SER A 126 -18.76 -6.22 -18.33
CA SER A 126 -17.59 -6.38 -19.20
C SER A 126 -16.66 -7.51 -18.74
N GLY A 127 -16.51 -7.72 -17.43
CA GLY A 127 -15.71 -8.83 -16.89
C GLY A 127 -16.35 -10.22 -17.02
N LEU A 128 -17.68 -10.30 -17.08
CA LEU A 128 -18.45 -11.55 -17.23
C LEU A 128 -18.75 -11.92 -18.69
N GLN A 129 -18.44 -11.04 -19.65
CA GLN A 129 -18.64 -11.34 -21.06
C GLN A 129 -17.74 -12.51 -21.49
N PRO A 130 -18.28 -13.56 -22.13
CA PRO A 130 -17.46 -14.59 -22.73
C PRO A 130 -16.55 -13.93 -23.77
N THR A 131 -15.25 -14.22 -23.70
CA THR A 131 -14.20 -13.63 -24.56
C THR A 131 -14.43 -13.82 -26.09
N GLY A 132 -15.49 -14.52 -26.50
CA GLY A 132 -15.86 -14.77 -27.91
C GLY A 132 -16.92 -13.86 -28.54
N THR A 133 -17.62 -12.99 -27.79
CA THR A 133 -18.72 -12.16 -28.36
C THR A 133 -18.30 -10.81 -28.93
N ILE A 134 -17.03 -10.42 -28.79
CA ILE A 134 -16.51 -9.09 -29.19
C ILE A 134 -16.40 -8.91 -30.72
N GLY A 135 -16.75 -9.94 -31.52
CA GLY A 135 -16.63 -9.92 -32.99
C GLY A 135 -17.94 -9.89 -33.78
N LEU A 136 -19.13 -9.91 -33.15
CA LEU A 136 -20.41 -10.11 -33.87
C LEU A 136 -21.43 -8.96 -33.77
N SER A 137 -21.09 -7.83 -33.16
CA SER A 137 -22.06 -6.73 -32.99
C SER A 137 -21.50 -5.32 -33.25
N ALA A 138 -20.53 -5.18 -34.16
CA ALA A 138 -20.26 -3.89 -34.79
C ALA A 138 -21.15 -3.76 -36.03
N PRO A 139 -22.22 -2.94 -36.03
CA PRO A 139 -22.90 -2.60 -37.28
C PRO A 139 -21.96 -1.76 -38.15
N MET A 140 -21.89 -2.09 -39.44
CA MET A 140 -21.37 -1.19 -40.48
C MET A 140 -22.21 0.10 -40.55
#